data_AF-A0AAU5DKA5-F1
#
_entry.id   AF-A0AAU5DKA5-F1
#
_cell.length_a   1.000
_cell.length_b   1.000
_cell.length_c   1.000
_cell.angle_alpha   90.00
_cell.angle_beta   90.00
_cell.angle_gamma   90.00
#
_symmetry.space_group_name_H-M   'P 1'
#
loop_
_entity.id
_entity.type
_entity.pdbx_description
1 polymer ?
#
loop_
_entity_poly.entity_id
_entity_poly.type
_entity_poly.pdbx_seq_one_letter_code
_entity_poly.pdbx_strand_id
1 'polypeptide(L)'
;MTVTDQHTTALTEAERTALRELIEGQQESQPEPEPFGPVLRDLRTSALETEVDFQAILKAKNRTADRRRRTLYLMWREVKDVRQVAAMLPSTVTMHTVIAAVLQCASRQDFEELARGTAE
;
A
#
# COMPACT_ATOMS: atom_id res chain seq x y z
N MET A 1 4.54 74.53 -37.70
CA MET A 1 4.14 74.41 -36.27
C MET A 1 4.29 72.95 -35.88
N THR A 2 5.41 72.60 -35.27
CA THR A 2 5.70 71.24 -34.77
C THR A 2 5.44 71.24 -33.28
N VAL A 3 4.26 70.74 -32.88
CA VAL A 3 3.96 70.43 -31.47
C VAL A 3 4.79 69.21 -31.12
N THR A 4 5.81 69.40 -30.30
CA THR A 4 6.69 68.35 -29.80
C THR A 4 6.02 67.78 -28.56
N ASP A 5 5.51 66.55 -28.66
CA ASP A 5 5.08 65.75 -27.50
C ASP A 5 6.30 65.50 -26.60
N GLN A 6 6.42 66.29 -25.54
CA GLN A 6 7.38 66.12 -24.47
C GLN A 6 6.66 65.72 -23.18
N HIS A 7 6.16 64.49 -23.14
CA HIS A 7 5.74 63.87 -21.88
C HIS A 7 6.32 62.46 -21.76
N THR A 8 7.65 62.39 -21.76
CA THR A 8 8.37 61.28 -21.12
C THR A 8 9.01 61.82 -19.84
N THR A 9 8.18 62.23 -18.88
CA THR A 9 8.66 62.50 -17.52
C THR A 9 9.07 61.17 -16.90
N ALA A 10 10.36 61.00 -16.66
CA ALA A 10 10.87 59.88 -15.88
C ALA A 10 10.20 59.89 -14.50
N LEU A 11 9.57 58.78 -14.09
CA LEU A 11 9.00 58.65 -12.75
C LEU A 11 10.03 59.08 -11.70
N THR A 12 9.59 59.93 -10.78
CA THR A 12 10.38 60.34 -9.61
C THR A 12 10.65 59.14 -8.71
N GLU A 13 11.70 59.22 -7.89
CA GLU A 13 12.09 58.13 -7.00
C GLU A 13 10.96 57.75 -6.04
N ALA A 14 10.18 58.74 -5.57
CA ALA A 14 9.02 58.51 -4.72
C ALA A 14 7.90 57.73 -5.42
N GLU A 15 7.63 58.02 -6.70
CA GLU A 15 6.62 57.28 -7.48
C GLU A 15 7.09 55.86 -7.82
N ARG A 16 8.40 55.66 -8.02
CA ARG A 16 8.99 54.32 -8.20
C ARG A 16 8.87 53.49 -6.93
N THR A 17 9.09 54.09 -5.76
CA THR A 17 8.90 53.44 -4.46
C THR A 17 7.43 53.08 -4.22
N ALA A 18 6.51 54.03 -4.46
CA ALA A 18 5.08 53.79 -4.32
C ALA A 18 4.59 52.67 -5.28
N LEU A 19 5.11 52.62 -6.51
CA LEU A 19 4.80 51.56 -7.46
C LEU A 19 5.35 50.20 -7.00
N ARG A 20 6.54 50.16 -6.38
CA ARG A 20 7.10 48.93 -5.79
C ARG A 20 6.26 48.42 -4.64
N GLU A 21 5.88 49.28 -3.70
CA GLU A 21 5.04 48.89 -2.57
C GLU A 21 3.65 48.42 -3.03
N LEU A 22 3.09 49.03 -4.08
CA LEU A 22 1.86 48.56 -4.69
C LEU A 22 2.03 47.16 -5.29
N ILE A 23 3.12 46.92 -6.04
CA ILE A 23 3.38 45.62 -6.66
C ILE A 23 3.66 44.55 -5.60
N GLU A 24 4.45 44.87 -4.57
CA GLU A 24 4.77 43.98 -3.46
C GLU A 24 3.53 43.67 -2.62
N GLY A 25 2.69 44.68 -2.34
CA GLY A 25 1.40 44.49 -1.67
C GLY A 25 0.35 43.72 -2.50
N GLN A 26 0.52 43.65 -3.82
CA GLN A 26 -0.31 42.83 -4.73
C GLN A 26 0.28 41.43 -4.97
N GLN A 27 1.52 41.17 -4.56
CA GLN A 27 2.17 39.86 -4.68
C GLN A 27 1.89 38.92 -3.50
N GLU A 28 1.30 39.42 -2.41
CA GLU A 28 0.89 38.60 -1.28
C GLU A 28 -0.31 37.72 -1.70
N SER A 29 -0.07 36.41 -1.87
CA SER A 29 -1.06 35.33 -2.06
C SER A 29 -1.33 34.83 -3.48
N GLN A 30 -0.34 34.75 -4.38
CA GLN A 30 -0.40 33.65 -5.35
C GLN A 30 0.08 32.38 -4.64
N PRO A 31 -0.78 31.35 -4.45
CA PRO A 31 -0.30 30.08 -3.94
C PRO A 31 0.79 29.58 -4.89
N GLU A 32 1.94 29.21 -4.34
CA GLU A 32 2.98 28.45 -5.04
C GLU A 32 2.29 27.41 -5.96
N PRO A 33 2.61 27.36 -7.26
CA PRO A 33 1.99 26.39 -8.14
C PRO A 33 2.30 25.02 -7.58
N GLU A 34 1.26 24.35 -7.08
CA GLU A 34 1.45 23.01 -6.55
C GLU A 34 2.13 22.14 -7.62
N PRO A 35 3.10 21.29 -7.22
CA PRO A 35 3.96 20.58 -8.16
C PRO A 35 3.18 19.66 -9.12
N PHE A 36 1.91 19.44 -8.82
CA PHE A 36 0.97 18.64 -9.57
C PHE A 36 -0.31 19.43 -9.81
N GLY A 37 -0.78 19.45 -11.06
CA GLY A 37 -2.09 19.98 -11.38
C GLY A 37 -3.21 19.28 -10.60
N PRO A 38 -4.39 19.91 -10.46
CA PRO A 38 -5.48 19.43 -9.58
C PRO A 38 -5.89 17.99 -9.86
N VAL A 39 -5.95 17.59 -11.13
CA VAL A 39 -6.30 16.22 -11.55
C VAL A 39 -5.30 15.19 -11.00
N LEU A 40 -4.00 15.48 -11.04
CA LEU A 40 -2.99 14.53 -10.57
C LEU A 40 -2.98 14.40 -9.04
N ARG A 41 -3.35 15.47 -8.33
CA ARG A 41 -3.57 15.44 -6.88
C ARG A 41 -4.70 14.47 -6.52
N ASP A 42 -5.85 14.59 -7.18
CA ASP A 42 -7.02 13.75 -6.91
C ASP A 42 -6.73 12.28 -7.22
N LEU A 43 -6.07 12.02 -8.36
CA LEU A 43 -5.65 10.67 -8.73
C LEU A 43 -4.65 10.08 -7.72
N ARG A 44 -3.70 10.87 -7.23
CA ARG A 44 -2.75 10.43 -6.20
C ARG A 44 -3.47 10.07 -4.90
N THR A 45 -4.42 10.89 -4.46
CA THR A 45 -5.21 10.60 -3.25
C THR A 45 -5.98 9.29 -3.43
N SER A 46 -6.68 9.12 -4.54
CA SER A 46 -7.41 7.89 -4.85
C SER A 46 -6.49 6.66 -4.93
N ALA A 47 -5.29 6.81 -5.49
CA ALA A 47 -4.29 5.73 -5.53
C ALA A 47 -3.83 5.32 -4.13
N LEU A 48 -3.61 6.28 -3.23
CA LEU A 48 -3.21 6.01 -1.85
C LEU A 48 -4.33 5.32 -1.07
N GLU A 49 -5.58 5.77 -1.22
CA GLU A 49 -6.76 5.13 -0.61
C GLU A 49 -6.92 3.68 -1.10
N THR A 50 -6.79 3.47 -2.42
CA THR A 50 -6.84 2.14 -3.02
C THR A 50 -5.73 1.23 -2.49
N GLU A 51 -4.51 1.75 -2.35
CA GLU A 51 -3.38 0.98 -1.82
C GLU A 51 -3.60 0.58 -0.35
N VAL A 52 -4.18 1.45 0.46
CA VAL A 52 -4.55 1.11 1.85
C VAL A 52 -5.52 -0.06 1.88
N ASP A 53 -6.57 -0.04 1.06
CA ASP A 53 -7.55 -1.13 0.98
C ASP A 53 -6.91 -2.43 0.47
N PHE A 54 -6.08 -2.34 -0.56
CA PHE A 54 -5.36 -3.48 -1.12
C PHE A 54 -4.46 -4.15 -0.07
N GLN A 55 -3.67 -3.37 0.67
CA GLN A 55 -2.81 -3.89 1.74
C GLN A 55 -3.61 -4.49 2.90
N ALA A 56 -4.77 -3.91 3.23
CA ALA A 56 -5.68 -4.49 4.22
C ALA A 56 -6.18 -5.88 3.79
N ILE A 57 -6.58 -6.02 2.53
CA ILE A 57 -7.02 -7.30 1.95
C ILE A 57 -5.87 -8.31 1.94
N LEU A 58 -4.66 -7.92 1.53
CA LEU A 58 -3.50 -8.81 1.56
C LEU A 58 -3.20 -9.31 2.98
N LYS A 59 -3.28 -8.42 3.97
CA LYS A 59 -3.08 -8.78 5.37
C LYS A 59 -4.18 -9.74 5.87
N ALA A 60 -5.43 -9.54 5.48
CA ALA A 60 -6.53 -10.44 5.81
C ALA A 60 -6.38 -11.82 5.14
N LYS A 61 -6.01 -11.84 3.85
CA LYS A 61 -5.71 -13.05 3.10
C LYS A 61 -4.60 -13.85 3.76
N ASN A 62 -3.49 -13.20 4.13
CA ASN A 62 -2.34 -13.88 4.76
C ASN A 62 -2.73 -14.49 6.11
N ARG A 63 -3.44 -13.73 6.97
CA ARG A 63 -3.96 -14.25 8.24
C ARG A 63 -4.89 -15.45 8.05
N THR A 64 -5.73 -15.42 7.01
CA THR A 64 -6.64 -16.52 6.67
C THR A 64 -5.87 -17.75 6.18
N ALA A 65 -4.84 -17.55 5.35
CA ALA A 65 -3.97 -18.62 4.87
C ALA A 65 -3.17 -19.27 6.01
N ASP A 66 -2.65 -18.47 6.96
CA ASP A 66 -1.99 -18.97 8.17
C ASP A 66 -2.92 -19.82 9.02
N ARG A 67 -4.15 -19.33 9.25
CA ARG A 67 -5.17 -20.07 10.00
C ARG A 67 -5.51 -21.39 9.30
N ARG A 68 -5.71 -21.35 7.98
CA ARG A 68 -5.97 -22.56 7.17
C ARG A 68 -4.85 -23.57 7.33
N ARG A 69 -3.59 -23.16 7.17
CA ARG A 69 -2.43 -24.06 7.34
C ARG A 69 -2.38 -24.66 8.73
N ARG A 70 -2.51 -23.85 9.77
CA ARG A 70 -2.49 -24.34 11.16
C ARG A 70 -3.59 -25.36 11.42
N THR A 71 -4.81 -25.12 10.95
CA THR A 71 -5.91 -26.07 11.09
C THR A 71 -5.62 -27.39 10.36
N LEU A 72 -5.12 -27.35 9.13
CA LEU A 72 -4.79 -28.56 8.37
C LEU A 72 -3.67 -29.37 9.04
N TYR A 73 -2.63 -28.69 9.55
CA TYR A 73 -1.57 -29.33 10.30
C TYR A 73 -2.11 -29.99 11.58
N LEU A 74 -2.99 -29.32 12.34
CA LEU A 74 -3.59 -29.90 13.55
C LEU A 74 -4.44 -31.13 13.22
N MET A 75 -5.25 -31.09 12.15
CA MET A 75 -6.00 -32.26 11.69
C MET A 75 -5.05 -33.42 11.34
N TRP A 76 -3.95 -33.14 10.63
CA TRP A 76 -2.92 -34.15 10.36
C TRP A 76 -2.26 -34.65 11.65
N ARG A 77 -2.06 -33.81 12.66
CA ARG A 77 -1.42 -34.23 13.91
C ARG A 77 -2.26 -35.27 14.66
N GLU A 78 -3.58 -35.20 14.57
CA GLU A 78 -4.51 -36.19 15.15
C GLU A 78 -4.59 -37.48 14.31
N VAL A 79 -4.61 -37.36 12.99
CA VAL A 79 -4.85 -38.49 12.07
C VAL A 79 -3.57 -39.19 11.62
N LYS A 80 -2.46 -38.46 11.55
CA LYS A 80 -1.15 -38.83 10.99
C LYS A 80 -1.14 -39.27 9.52
N ASP A 81 -2.27 -39.20 8.82
CA ASP A 81 -2.39 -39.46 7.37
C ASP A 81 -2.91 -38.24 6.59
N VAL A 82 -2.09 -37.75 5.64
CA VAL A 82 -2.42 -36.62 4.77
C VAL A 82 -3.53 -36.94 3.76
N ARG A 83 -3.68 -38.20 3.34
CA ARG A 83 -4.73 -38.65 2.39
C ARG A 83 -6.09 -38.58 3.06
N GLN A 84 -6.17 -39.11 4.27
CA GLN A 84 -7.40 -39.11 5.05
C GLN A 84 -7.85 -37.68 5.40
N VAL A 85 -6.92 -36.80 5.79
CA VAL A 85 -7.26 -35.38 6.05
C VAL A 85 -7.82 -34.69 4.80
N ALA A 86 -7.20 -34.88 3.63
CA ALA A 86 -7.70 -34.29 2.38
C ALA A 86 -9.09 -34.84 2.00
N ALA A 87 -9.36 -36.12 2.22
CA ALA A 87 -10.65 -36.75 1.93
C ALA A 87 -11.81 -36.25 2.82
N MET A 88 -11.52 -35.73 4.02
CA MET A 88 -12.52 -35.17 4.94
C MET A 88 -12.92 -33.72 4.60
N LEU A 89 -12.26 -33.08 3.64
CA LEU A 89 -12.39 -31.65 3.37
C LEU A 89 -12.89 -31.37 1.95
N PRO A 90 -13.32 -30.12 1.66
CA PRO A 90 -13.73 -29.76 0.29
C PRO A 90 -12.62 -30.02 -0.73
N SER A 91 -12.99 -30.29 -1.97
CA SER A 91 -12.08 -30.68 -3.07
C SER A 91 -10.97 -29.65 -3.38
N THR A 92 -11.10 -28.41 -2.92
CA THR A 92 -10.07 -27.37 -2.99
C THR A 92 -8.92 -27.57 -1.99
N VAL A 93 -9.05 -28.50 -1.05
CA VAL A 93 -7.99 -28.96 -0.13
C VAL A 93 -7.47 -30.30 -0.63
N THR A 94 -6.36 -30.25 -1.35
CA THR A 94 -5.69 -31.46 -1.87
C THR A 94 -4.70 -32.02 -0.86
N MET A 95 -4.24 -33.26 -1.06
CA MET A 95 -3.11 -33.81 -0.30
C MET A 95 -1.90 -32.88 -0.27
N HIS A 96 -1.56 -32.28 -1.42
CA HIS A 96 -0.45 -31.33 -1.51
C HIS A 96 -0.65 -30.11 -0.60
N THR A 97 -1.89 -29.64 -0.46
CA THR A 97 -2.23 -28.56 0.47
C THR A 97 -1.96 -28.96 1.91
N VAL A 98 -2.33 -30.18 2.30
CA VAL A 98 -2.10 -30.70 3.66
C VAL A 98 -0.61 -30.90 3.91
N ILE A 99 0.13 -31.49 2.96
CA ILE A 99 1.60 -31.66 3.05
C ILE A 99 2.29 -30.32 3.25
N ALA A 100 1.94 -29.31 2.43
CA ALA A 100 2.51 -27.98 2.57
C ALA A 100 2.23 -27.35 3.95
N ALA A 101 1.04 -27.57 4.50
CA ALA A 101 0.70 -27.12 5.85
C ALA A 101 1.54 -27.84 6.92
N VAL A 102 1.73 -29.16 6.80
CA VAL A 102 2.57 -29.94 7.71
C VAL A 102 4.02 -29.47 7.66
N LEU A 103 4.62 -29.34 6.48
CA LEU A 103 6.01 -28.91 6.33
C LEU A 103 6.26 -27.50 6.89
N GLN A 104 5.26 -26.62 6.85
CA GLN A 104 5.37 -25.24 7.33
C GLN A 104 5.07 -25.09 8.83
N CYS A 105 4.35 -26.02 9.45
CA CYS A 105 3.89 -25.90 10.84
C CYS A 105 4.45 -26.95 11.79
N ALA A 106 4.86 -28.12 11.30
CA ALA A 106 5.35 -29.21 12.12
C ALA A 106 6.71 -28.88 12.72
N SER A 107 6.90 -29.26 13.99
CA SER A 107 8.19 -29.21 14.64
C SER A 107 9.04 -30.41 14.22
N ARG A 108 10.35 -30.34 14.45
CA ARG A 108 11.25 -31.49 14.26
C ARG A 108 10.80 -32.70 15.09
N GLN A 109 10.31 -32.48 16.31
CA GLN A 109 9.83 -33.53 17.20
C GLN A 109 8.64 -34.29 16.61
N ASP A 110 7.71 -33.61 15.92
CA ASP A 110 6.55 -34.27 15.30
C ASP A 110 6.98 -35.29 14.23
N PHE A 111 8.06 -35.03 13.49
CA PHE A 111 8.61 -35.96 12.51
C PHE A 111 9.34 -37.13 13.17
N GLU A 112 10.04 -36.88 14.28
CA GLU A 112 10.73 -37.92 15.05
C GLU A 112 9.75 -38.88 15.74
N GLU A 113 8.60 -38.39 16.20
CA GLU A 113 7.49 -39.21 16.71
C GLU A 113 6.87 -40.08 15.62
N LEU A 114 6.66 -39.52 14.42
CA LEU A 114 6.15 -40.28 13.27
C LEU A 114 7.12 -41.42 12.89
N ALA A 115 8.42 -41.13 12.82
CA ALA A 115 9.44 -42.12 12.46
C ALA A 115 9.56 -43.26 13.48
N ARG A 116 9.34 -42.97 14.78
CA ARG A 116 9.32 -43.99 15.83
C ARG A 116 8.08 -44.88 15.75
N GLY A 117 6.90 -44.30 15.51
CA GLY A 117 5.65 -45.06 15.38
C GLY A 117 5.57 -45.97 14.14
N THR A 118 6.42 -45.77 13.13
CA THR A 118 6.54 -46.67 11.97
C THR A 118 7.54 -47.80 12.15
N ALA A 119 8.28 -47.84 13.26
CA ALA A 119 9.30 -48.84 13.56
C ALA A 119 8.83 -49.96 14.51
N GLU A 120 7.58 -49.88 14.98
CA GLU A 120 6.85 -50.94 15.70
C GLU A 120 5.92 -51.69 14.75
#